data_AF-A0A4U1JB72-F1
#
_entry.id   AF-A0A4U1JB72-F1
#
_cell.length_a   1.000
_cell.length_b   1.000
_cell.length_c   1.000
_cell.angle_alpha   90.00
_cell.angle_beta   90.00
_cell.angle_gamma   90.00
#
_symmetry.space_group_name_H-M   'P 1'
#
loop_
_entity.id
_entity.type
_entity.pdbx_description
1 polymer ?
#
loop_
_entity_poly.entity_id
_entity_poly.type
_entity_poly.pdbx_seq_one_letter_code
_entity_poly.pdbx_strand_id
1 'polypeptide(L)'
;MNGPQIALVWLHVSGNLVWIGSILAVAFALTAGGTDPKVRGALGERIYRLLSVPAFVLSFVAGVARLLMDTRYYLVEHHWMHGKLLFALVIIGIHHVIGGRAKKLARGTVQDAGPTAMMAMILAVSAVIAAFFAIFKLPN
;
A
#
# COMPACT_ATOMS: atom_id res chain seq x y z
N MET A 1 24.16 9.91 5.91
CA MET A 1 23.03 10.35 5.06
C MET A 1 23.00 11.87 5.08
N ASN A 2 22.82 12.52 3.93
CA ASN A 2 22.63 13.98 3.87
C ASN A 2 21.15 14.35 4.12
N GLY A 3 20.86 15.64 4.34
CA GLY A 3 19.50 16.12 4.63
C GLY A 3 18.41 15.61 3.66
N PRO A 4 18.61 15.67 2.33
CA PRO A 4 17.65 15.16 1.37
C PRO A 4 17.35 13.66 1.51
N GLN A 5 18.36 12.83 1.75
CA GLN A 5 18.17 11.39 1.95
C GLN A 5 17.34 11.09 3.20
N ILE A 6 17.55 11.84 4.29
CA ILE A 6 16.78 11.70 5.53
C ILE A 6 15.32 12.07 5.27
N ALA A 7 15.07 13.18 4.57
CA ALA A 7 13.72 13.61 4.21
C ALA A 7 12.99 12.56 3.36
N LEU A 8 13.64 11.97 2.36
CA LEU A 8 13.05 10.91 1.54
C LEU A 8 12.71 9.66 2.36
N VAL A 9 13.57 9.26 3.30
CA VAL A 9 13.27 8.14 4.20
C VAL A 9 12.07 8.45 5.07
N TRP A 10 12.03 9.64 5.67
CA TRP A 10 10.92 10.07 6.51
C TRP A 10 9.60 10.10 5.72
N LEU A 11 9.57 10.71 4.52
CA LEU A 11 8.38 10.76 3.67
C LEU A 11 7.93 9.37 3.22
N HIS A 12 8.87 8.49 2.85
CA HIS A 12 8.55 7.13 2.45
C HIS A 12 7.92 6.32 3.59
N VAL A 13 8.49 6.39 4.79
CA VAL A 13 7.99 5.68 5.98
C VAL A 13 6.65 6.24 6.43
N SER A 14 6.53 7.56 6.59
CA SER A 14 5.27 8.22 6.98
C SER A 14 4.16 7.95 5.96
N GLY A 15 4.48 8.03 4.67
CA GLY A 15 3.56 7.69 3.59
C GLY A 15 3.10 6.23 3.65
N ASN A 16 4.01 5.28 3.91
CA ASN A 16 3.64 3.86 4.07
C ASN A 16 2.69 3.65 5.25
N LEU A 17 2.93 4.28 6.40
CA LEU A 17 2.05 4.13 7.57
C LEU A 17 0.61 4.58 7.26
N VAL A 18 0.46 5.77 6.68
CA VAL A 18 -0.87 6.29 6.30
C VAL A 18 -1.49 5.48 5.17
N TRP A 19 -0.69 5.07 4.18
CA TRP A 19 -1.16 4.31 3.03
C TRP A 19 -1.69 2.93 3.44
N ILE A 20 -0.90 2.14 4.17
CA ILE A 20 -1.29 0.80 4.61
C ILE A 20 -2.47 0.87 5.59
N GLY A 21 -2.44 1.78 6.57
CA GLY A 21 -3.55 1.95 7.51
C GLY A 21 -4.85 2.34 6.80
N SER A 22 -4.81 3.30 5.88
CA SER A 22 -6.01 3.76 5.17
C SER A 22 -6.56 2.71 4.20
N ILE A 23 -5.72 1.95 3.48
CA ILE A 23 -6.24 0.92 2.56
C ILE A 23 -6.87 -0.26 3.32
N LEU A 24 -6.35 -0.60 4.51
CA LEU A 24 -6.98 -1.55 5.42
C LEU A 24 -8.32 -1.01 5.94
N ALA A 25 -8.41 0.29 6.23
CA ALA A 25 -9.67 0.93 6.59
C ALA A 25 -10.70 0.89 5.44
N VAL A 26 -10.26 1.05 4.18
CA VAL A 26 -11.13 0.82 3.00
C VAL A 26 -11.64 -0.61 3.02
N ALA A 27 -10.76 -1.61 3.16
CA ALA A 27 -11.18 -3.00 3.17
C ALA A 27 -12.18 -3.33 4.30
N PHE A 28 -11.95 -2.77 5.49
CA PHE A 28 -12.86 -2.89 6.63
C PHE A 28 -14.22 -2.26 6.32
N ALA A 29 -14.24 -1.04 5.76
CA ALA A 29 -15.48 -0.40 5.34
C ALA A 29 -16.26 -1.26 4.34
N LEU A 30 -15.60 -1.77 3.28
CA LEU A 30 -16.26 -2.58 2.27
C LEU A 30 -16.80 -3.91 2.82
N THR A 31 -16.18 -4.47 3.85
CA THR A 31 -16.54 -5.78 4.41
C THR A 31 -17.48 -5.69 5.62
N ALA A 32 -17.79 -4.48 6.10
CA ALA A 32 -18.76 -4.26 7.15
C ALA A 32 -20.15 -4.78 6.73
N GLY A 33 -20.56 -5.90 7.32
CA GLY A 33 -21.88 -6.48 7.15
C GLY A 33 -22.98 -5.61 7.78
N GLY A 34 -24.23 -5.82 7.36
CA GLY A 34 -25.38 -5.12 7.93
C GLY A 34 -25.56 -3.65 7.49
N THR A 35 -24.60 -3.10 6.72
CA THR A 35 -24.71 -1.77 6.09
C THR A 35 -25.04 -1.90 4.61
N ASP A 36 -25.82 -0.97 4.07
CA ASP A 36 -26.11 -0.90 2.64
C ASP A 36 -24.81 -0.90 1.79
N PRO A 37 -24.72 -1.76 0.75
CA PRO A 37 -23.52 -1.89 -0.08
C PRO A 37 -23.02 -0.58 -0.70
N LYS A 38 -23.94 0.31 -1.09
CA LYS A 38 -23.60 1.59 -1.71
C LYS A 38 -23.03 2.56 -0.68
N VAL A 39 -23.59 2.59 0.53
CA VAL A 39 -23.09 3.42 1.64
C VAL A 39 -21.66 3.03 2.03
N ARG A 40 -21.42 1.73 2.25
CA ARG A 40 -20.06 1.26 2.58
C ARG A 40 -19.07 1.48 1.43
N GLY A 41 -19.52 1.33 0.19
CA GLY A 41 -18.75 1.65 -1.01
C GLY A 41 -18.34 3.12 -1.08
N ALA A 42 -19.28 4.03 -0.85
CA ALA A 42 -19.04 5.47 -0.85
C ALA A 42 -18.05 5.90 0.24
N LEU A 43 -18.17 5.32 1.45
CA LEU A 43 -17.20 5.54 2.53
C LEU A 43 -15.81 5.03 2.13
N GLY A 44 -15.72 3.79 1.62
CA GLY A 44 -14.47 3.20 1.16
C GLY A 44 -13.83 4.00 0.02
N GLU A 45 -14.61 4.47 -0.96
CA GLU A 45 -14.11 5.30 -2.06
C GLU A 45 -13.59 6.65 -1.56
N ARG A 46 -14.27 7.26 -0.59
CA ARG A 46 -13.82 8.52 0.02
C ARG A 46 -12.50 8.36 0.75
N ILE A 47 -12.35 7.32 1.58
CA ILE A 47 -11.08 7.01 2.27
C ILE A 47 -9.98 6.75 1.24
N TYR A 48 -10.27 5.92 0.22
CA TYR A 48 -9.32 5.59 -0.84
C TYR A 48 -8.80 6.83 -1.56
N ARG A 49 -9.70 7.72 -2.01
CA ARG A 49 -9.35 8.90 -2.79
C ARG A 49 -8.66 9.99 -1.97
N LEU A 50 -9.07 10.19 -0.71
CA LEU A 50 -8.58 11.30 0.11
C LEU A 50 -7.35 10.93 0.96
N LEU A 51 -7.19 9.66 1.32
CA LEU A 51 -6.09 9.20 2.19
C LEU A 51 -5.18 8.21 1.48
N SER A 52 -5.74 7.11 0.96
CA SER A 52 -4.90 6.01 0.46
C SER A 52 -4.10 6.39 -0.79
N VAL A 53 -4.73 7.06 -1.76
CA VAL A 53 -4.04 7.47 -3.01
C VAL A 53 -2.97 8.55 -2.74
N PRO A 54 -3.24 9.66 -2.02
CA PRO A 54 -2.20 10.64 -1.74
C PRO A 54 -1.02 10.07 -0.93
N ALA A 55 -1.30 9.23 0.08
CA ALA A 55 -0.27 8.59 0.87
C ALA A 55 0.56 7.58 0.06
N PHE A 56 -0.10 6.81 -0.82
CA PHE A 56 0.56 5.92 -1.77
C PHE A 56 1.50 6.71 -2.68
N VAL A 57 1.01 7.79 -3.32
CA VAL A 57 1.81 8.60 -4.25
C VAL A 57 3.02 9.19 -3.52
N LEU A 58 2.83 9.75 -2.32
CA LEU A 58 3.92 10.28 -1.52
C LEU A 58 4.98 9.22 -1.21
N SER A 59 4.56 8.06 -0.72
CA SER A 59 5.48 6.98 -0.37
C SER A 59 6.17 6.40 -1.60
N PHE A 60 5.44 6.19 -2.69
CA PHE A 60 5.93 5.61 -3.93
C PHE A 60 6.99 6.52 -4.57
N VAL A 61 6.70 7.81 -4.71
CA VAL A 61 7.66 8.78 -5.27
C VAL A 61 8.92 8.86 -4.41
N ALA A 62 8.78 8.94 -3.08
CA ALA A 62 9.94 8.97 -2.17
C ALA A 62 10.78 7.68 -2.25
N GLY A 63 10.12 6.52 -2.34
CA GLY A 63 10.77 5.23 -2.49
C GLY A 63 11.51 5.08 -3.82
N VAL A 64 10.88 5.47 -4.92
CA VAL A 64 11.48 5.47 -6.27
C VAL A 64 12.64 6.45 -6.34
N ALA A 65 12.48 7.68 -5.83
CA ALA A 65 13.56 8.66 -5.79
C ALA A 65 14.79 8.11 -5.05
N ARG A 66 14.59 7.46 -3.90
CA ARG A 66 15.67 6.84 -3.14
C ARG A 66 16.33 5.69 -3.91
N LEU A 67 15.53 4.85 -4.59
CA LEU A 67 16.05 3.76 -5.41
C LEU A 67 16.93 4.29 -6.55
N LEU A 68 16.52 5.38 -7.20
CA LEU A 68 17.23 5.99 -8.32
C LEU A 68 18.52 6.72 -7.91
N MET A 69 18.64 7.15 -6.65
CA MET A 69 19.87 7.77 -6.15
C MET A 69 21.06 6.81 -6.11
N ASP A 70 20.81 5.49 -6.01
CA ASP A 70 21.88 4.48 -6.02
C ASP A 70 21.35 3.11 -6.50
N THR A 71 21.06 3.03 -7.80
CA THR A 71 20.47 1.82 -8.39
C THR A 71 21.38 0.61 -8.28
N ARG A 72 22.70 0.80 -8.37
CA ARG A 72 23.68 -0.28 -8.26
C ARG A 72 23.68 -0.88 -6.87
N TYR A 73 23.76 -0.05 -5.83
CA TYR A 73 23.69 -0.50 -4.44
C TYR A 73 22.41 -1.30 -4.18
N TYR A 74 21.25 -0.76 -4.59
CA TYR A 74 19.97 -1.36 -4.26
C TYR A 74 19.58 -2.56 -5.14
N LEU A 75 19.95 -2.60 -6.43
CA LEU A 75 19.47 -3.64 -7.36
C LEU A 75 20.51 -4.68 -7.74
N VAL A 76 21.80 -4.42 -7.48
CA VAL A 76 22.89 -5.33 -7.87
C VAL A 76 23.63 -5.85 -6.64
N GLU A 77 23.98 -4.97 -5.71
CA GLU A 77 24.84 -5.33 -4.58
C GLU A 77 24.06 -5.95 -3.41
N HIS A 78 22.72 -5.82 -3.40
CA HIS A 78 21.89 -6.21 -2.26
C HIS A 78 20.62 -6.97 -2.65
N HIS A 79 20.66 -8.30 -2.55
CA HIS A 79 19.54 -9.15 -2.99
C HIS A 79 18.26 -9.02 -2.14
N TRP A 80 18.37 -8.57 -0.88
CA TRP A 80 17.22 -8.29 -0.02
C TRP A 80 16.23 -7.29 -0.64
N MET A 81 16.71 -6.43 -1.54
CA MET A 81 15.85 -5.47 -2.23
C MET A 81 14.88 -6.13 -3.20
N HIS A 82 15.26 -7.21 -3.88
CA HIS A 82 14.35 -7.91 -4.80
C HIS A 82 13.16 -8.50 -4.06
N GLY A 83 13.40 -9.12 -2.90
CA GLY A 83 12.34 -9.60 -2.01
C GLY A 83 11.42 -8.45 -1.58
N LYS A 84 12.00 -7.34 -1.09
CA LYS A 84 11.22 -6.15 -0.71
C LYS A 84 10.37 -5.60 -1.86
N LEU A 85 10.93 -5.49 -3.06
CA LEU A 85 10.24 -4.95 -4.24
C LEU A 85 9.12 -5.87 -4.71
N LEU A 86 9.31 -7.19 -4.65
CA LEU A 86 8.24 -8.15 -4.95
C LEU A 86 7.02 -7.91 -4.06
N PHE A 87 7.21 -7.82 -2.74
CA PHE A 87 6.10 -7.56 -1.81
C PHE A 87 5.51 -6.16 -1.99
N ALA A 88 6.34 -5.14 -2.31
CA ALA A 88 5.84 -3.81 -2.65
C ALA A 88 4.89 -3.85 -3.86
N LEU A 89 5.25 -4.57 -4.92
CA LEU A 89 4.40 -4.72 -6.11
C LEU A 89 3.08 -5.45 -5.79
N VAL A 90 3.12 -6.48 -4.95
CA VAL A 90 1.90 -7.18 -4.48
C VAL A 90 0.97 -6.20 -3.76
N ILE A 91 1.50 -5.40 -2.84
CA ILE A 91 0.74 -4.38 -2.10
C ILE A 91 0.12 -3.36 -3.05
N ILE A 92 0.90 -2.86 -4.03
CA ILE A 92 0.42 -1.89 -5.03
C ILE A 92 -0.72 -2.48 -5.86
N GLY A 93 -0.57 -3.72 -6.33
CA GLY A 93 -1.61 -4.41 -7.08
C GLY A 93 -2.90 -4.53 -6.28
N ILE A 94 -2.80 -5.03 -5.05
CA ILE A 94 -3.97 -5.20 -4.16
C ILE A 94 -4.61 -3.84 -3.82
N HIS A 95 -3.81 -2.80 -3.58
CA HIS A 95 -4.30 -1.44 -3.32
C HIS A 95 -5.26 -0.96 -4.43
N HIS A 96 -4.87 -1.12 -5.69
CA HIS A 96 -5.71 -0.72 -6.82
C HIS A 96 -6.95 -1.59 -6.98
N VAL A 97 -6.86 -2.90 -6.69
CA VAL A 97 -8.01 -3.81 -6.73
C VAL A 97 -9.04 -3.44 -5.66
N ILE A 98 -8.60 -3.18 -4.42
CA ILE A 98 -9.47 -2.75 -3.32
C ILE A 98 -10.12 -1.40 -3.65
N GLY A 99 -9.35 -0.42 -4.15
CA GLY A 99 -9.88 0.87 -4.59
C GLY A 99 -10.90 0.76 -5.71
N GLY A 100 -10.63 -0.10 -6.70
CA GLY A 100 -11.56 -0.40 -7.78
C GLY A 100 -12.87 -1.02 -7.29
N ARG A 101 -12.80 -1.90 -6.29
CA ARG A 101 -13.99 -2.48 -5.64
C ARG A 101 -14.78 -1.44 -4.86
N ALA A 102 -14.12 -0.55 -4.12
CA ALA A 102 -14.79 0.54 -3.42
C ALA A 102 -15.63 1.40 -4.38
N LYS A 103 -15.04 1.77 -5.52
CA LYS A 103 -15.70 2.52 -6.59
C LYS A 103 -16.88 1.76 -7.22
N LYS A 104 -16.76 0.45 -7.43
CA LYS A 104 -17.86 -0.38 -7.95
C LYS A 104 -19.04 -0.46 -6.96
N LEU A 105 -18.75 -0.66 -5.68
CA LEU A 105 -19.76 -0.66 -4.61
C LEU A 105 -20.44 0.72 -4.48
N ALA A 106 -19.67 1.81 -4.47
CA ALA A 106 -20.21 3.18 -4.37
C ALA A 106 -21.16 3.53 -5.53
N ARG A 107 -20.90 2.98 -6.71
CA ARG A 107 -21.74 3.13 -7.91
C ARG A 107 -22.93 2.17 -7.95
N GLY A 108 -22.98 1.19 -7.05
CA GLY A 108 -23.99 0.13 -7.05
C GLY A 108 -23.85 -0.87 -8.20
N THR A 109 -22.70 -0.92 -8.89
CA THR A 109 -22.48 -1.87 -10.00
C THR A 109 -22.15 -3.28 -9.50
N VAL A 110 -21.83 -3.43 -8.22
CA VAL A 110 -21.72 -4.71 -7.50
C VAL A 110 -22.32 -4.54 -6.11
N GLN A 111 -22.78 -5.64 -5.52
CA GLN A 111 -23.38 -5.65 -4.18
C GLN A 111 -22.46 -6.31 -3.13
N ASP A 112 -21.52 -7.16 -3.56
CA ASP A 112 -20.56 -7.82 -2.70
C ASP A 112 -19.19 -7.12 -2.68
N ALA A 113 -18.48 -7.28 -1.57
CA ALA A 113 -17.08 -6.87 -1.46
C ALA A 113 -16.11 -7.89 -2.06
N GLY A 114 -16.58 -9.06 -2.52
CA GLY A 114 -15.78 -10.19 -2.99
C GLY A 114 -14.68 -10.58 -2.00
N PRO A 115 -13.47 -10.96 -2.46
CA PRO A 115 -12.42 -11.43 -1.58
C PRO A 115 -11.66 -10.29 -0.88
N THR A 116 -12.29 -9.12 -0.65
CA THR A 116 -11.62 -7.93 -0.08
C THR A 116 -10.98 -8.20 1.27
N ALA A 117 -11.62 -9.00 2.15
CA ALA A 117 -11.04 -9.38 3.43
C ALA A 117 -9.73 -10.18 3.25
N MET A 118 -9.74 -11.19 2.37
CA MET A 118 -8.55 -11.99 2.07
C MET A 118 -7.45 -11.13 1.45
N MET A 119 -7.80 -10.26 0.50
CA MET A 119 -6.85 -9.32 -0.12
C MET A 119 -6.23 -8.38 0.91
N ALA A 120 -7.01 -7.88 1.87
CA ALA A 120 -6.49 -7.06 2.96
C ALA A 120 -5.50 -7.82 3.86
N MET A 121 -5.77 -9.09 4.15
CA MET A 121 -4.85 -9.94 4.90
C MET A 121 -3.54 -10.16 4.13
N ILE A 122 -3.62 -10.50 2.84
CA ILE A 122 -2.42 -10.67 1.98
C ILE A 122 -1.63 -9.36 1.92
N LEU A 123 -2.30 -8.21 1.79
CA LEU A 123 -1.66 -6.90 1.80
C LEU A 123 -0.95 -6.63 3.14
N ALA A 124 -1.61 -6.88 4.27
CA ALA A 124 -1.04 -6.66 5.60
C ALA A 124 0.20 -7.54 5.83
N VAL A 125 0.10 -8.83 5.52
CA VAL A 125 1.23 -9.77 5.63
C VAL A 125 2.38 -9.35 4.70
N SER A 126 2.06 -8.98 3.46
CA SER A 126 3.07 -8.48 2.51
C SER A 126 3.76 -7.22 3.01
N ALA A 127 3.02 -6.30 3.64
CA ALA A 127 3.58 -5.07 4.22
C ALA A 127 4.54 -5.37 5.37
N VAL A 128 4.19 -6.33 6.24
CA VAL A 128 5.07 -6.79 7.33
C VAL A 128 6.36 -7.41 6.76
N ILE A 129 6.25 -8.28 5.75
CA ILE A 129 7.42 -8.91 5.12
C ILE A 129 8.31 -7.87 4.42
N ALA A 130 7.72 -6.90 3.70
CA ALA A 130 8.46 -5.81 3.08
C ALA A 130 9.20 -4.94 4.11
N ALA A 131 8.58 -4.69 5.27
CA ALA A 131 9.20 -3.98 6.39
C ALA A 131 10.35 -4.80 7.01
N PHE A 132 10.17 -6.12 7.16
CA PHE A 132 11.22 -7.03 7.62
C PHE A 132 12.48 -6.93 6.75
N PHE A 133 12.34 -7.04 5.42
CA PHE A 133 13.48 -6.88 4.50
C PHE A 133 14.16 -5.51 4.62
N ALA A 134 13.40 -4.45 4.92
CA ALA A 134 13.95 -3.12 5.10
C ALA A 134 14.81 -2.97 6.37
N ILE A 135 14.50 -3.72 7.43
CA ILE A 135 15.20 -3.66 8.72
C ILE A 135 16.39 -4.62 8.73
N PHE A 136 16.15 -5.90 8.42
CA PHE A 136 17.13 -6.96 8.65
C PHE A 136 18.15 -7.11 7.51
N LYS A 137 17.92 -6.47 6.35
CA LYS A 137 18.85 -6.40 5.20
C LYS A 137 19.67 -7.69 5.04
N LEU A 138 18.97 -8.82 4.88
CA LEU A 138 19.57 -10.15 4.94
C LEU A 138 20.91 -10.18 4.16
N PRO A 139 22.00 -10.69 4.78
CA PRO A 139 23.29 -10.76 4.11
C PRO A 139 23.18 -11.63 2.85
N ASN A 140 23.94 -11.26 1.83
CA ASN A 140 24.08 -12.06 0.61
C ASN A 140 24.84 -13.36 0.90
#